data_AF-A0A9P8KQ53-F1
#
_entry.id   AF-A0A9P8KQ53-F1
#
_cell.length_a   1.000
_cell.length_b   1.000
_cell.length_c   1.000
_cell.angle_alpha   90.00
_cell.angle_beta   90.00
_cell.angle_gamma   90.00
#
_symmetry.space_group_name_H-M   'P 1'
#
loop_
_entity.id
_entity.type
_entity.pdbx_description
1 polymer ?
#
loop_
_entity_poly.entity_id
_entity_poly.type
_entity_poly.pdbx_seq_one_letter_code
_entity_poly.pdbx_strand_id
1 'polypeptide(L)'
;MASLKPIIDHAVLPPKLPGEKEENYQEISEEILRRLIRACEKVESLASLPFADAFHSLSESLQICMNLNQGRLDRDTLLKHFNQLRPNTVLICYVVEQNAAVLIRLENNQGSDEQFVVIECFETSPTTGSVLAADNALEWDFPGRAVRLSLSEFNDENLQKAVSTFLERASMETIQDLQAQTTKASVSVAEIRDTSDPAIITEMLMSILEAIGEFAHVPKLRKRVRDDVNFVTGSLPWRRLPFWLVLRVAAQRHLNLSLGESGKACYKLLMVVFFSELLHDASNSLGSFEQTGDLDGDSKLDPSLVLTLRTKLCRRMAKLEQERANLVMYREHFESLFSCTAPMITTSIEFSNDSVGNLWNYFKWKTKRKVHRLPQKASDKSLQLSLMKSGSYLDRLLDSHRSPIPVTNNGPLLLPNPMDTPVQEVHAFTEKIFLLTRMEQKFELANLPNRFNAGNAKSHCFTFANNIHETLRQLGEMYDGDPLLQSIKLLTIFELWMRMDECALVSCPLLGEYQPVFPPELLDALQLPSLPDMQRLLVVQTYLANRHAKARHGHIFSAHDQDSFAVQYAKQSEQMKARLKFILKRSDADRTAKTKEWESKKR
;
A
#
# COMPACT_ATOMS: atom_id res chain seq x y z
N MET A 1 -19.56 -8.25 20.21
CA MET A 1 -18.81 -8.91 19.12
C MET A 1 -17.63 -8.02 18.82
N ALA A 2 -16.41 -8.55 18.89
CA ALA A 2 -15.22 -7.77 18.59
C ALA A 2 -15.27 -7.22 17.15
N SER A 3 -14.69 -6.03 16.94
CA SER A 3 -14.50 -5.49 15.59
C SER A 3 -13.65 -6.45 14.75
N LEU A 4 -13.96 -6.59 13.45
CA LEU A 4 -13.21 -7.46 12.54
C LEU A 4 -11.75 -7.04 12.34
N LYS A 5 -11.46 -5.75 12.52
CA LYS A 5 -10.11 -5.19 12.28
C LYS A 5 -9.05 -5.79 13.23
N PRO A 6 -9.20 -5.77 14.56
CA PRO A 6 -8.29 -6.45 15.49
C PRO A 6 -8.05 -7.93 15.16
N ILE A 7 -9.11 -8.65 14.77
CA ILE A 7 -9.03 -10.07 14.37
C ILE A 7 -8.11 -10.23 13.15
N ILE A 8 -8.29 -9.37 12.15
CA ILE A 8 -7.45 -9.32 10.95
C ILE A 8 -6.01 -8.93 11.33
N ASP A 9 -5.80 -7.93 12.18
CA ASP A 9 -4.47 -7.44 12.54
C ASP A 9 -3.63 -8.57 13.18
N HIS A 10 -4.18 -9.31 14.14
CA HIS A 10 -3.49 -10.44 14.76
C HIS A 10 -3.41 -11.70 13.88
N ALA A 11 -4.47 -12.03 13.13
CA ALA A 11 -4.47 -13.25 12.30
C ALA A 11 -3.64 -13.07 11.02
N VAL A 12 -3.72 -11.90 10.39
CA VAL A 12 -3.16 -11.56 9.07
C VAL A 12 -1.77 -10.91 9.15
N LEU A 13 -1.52 -10.03 10.13
CA LEU A 13 -0.36 -9.13 10.15
C LEU A 13 -0.27 -8.28 8.86
N PRO A 14 -1.24 -7.36 8.63
CA PRO A 14 -1.18 -6.43 7.50
C PRO A 14 -0.03 -5.42 7.65
N PRO A 15 0.36 -4.69 6.58
CA PRO A 15 1.47 -3.73 6.64
C PRO A 15 1.25 -2.54 7.59
N LYS A 16 -0.01 -2.20 7.89
CA LYS A 16 -0.38 -1.13 8.83
C LYS A 16 -0.99 -1.76 10.07
N LEU A 17 -0.17 -1.92 11.11
CA LEU A 17 -0.59 -2.43 12.41
C LEU A 17 -0.87 -1.28 13.38
N PRO A 18 -1.68 -1.50 14.44
CA PRO A 18 -1.81 -0.55 15.53
C PRO A 18 -0.45 -0.25 16.17
N GLY A 19 -0.30 0.95 16.75
CA GLY A 19 0.94 1.38 17.41
C GLY A 19 0.95 1.22 18.93
N GLU A 20 -0.14 0.71 19.50
CA GLU A 20 -0.43 0.61 20.94
C GLU A 20 -1.08 -0.74 21.27
N LYS A 21 -0.86 -1.23 22.49
CA LYS A 21 -1.54 -2.43 23.01
C LYS A 21 -3.06 -2.23 22.99
N GLU A 22 -3.79 -3.19 22.43
CA GLU A 22 -5.26 -3.16 22.43
C GLU A 22 -5.82 -3.57 23.81
N GLU A 23 -6.86 -2.89 24.27
CA GLU A 23 -7.46 -3.12 25.59
C GLU A 23 -8.33 -4.39 25.65
N ASN A 24 -8.84 -4.83 24.49
CA ASN A 24 -9.85 -5.88 24.34
C ASN A 24 -9.27 -7.25 23.93
N TYR A 25 -8.07 -7.60 24.43
CA TYR A 25 -7.39 -8.87 24.13
C TYR A 25 -8.25 -10.11 24.41
N GLN A 26 -9.08 -10.09 25.46
CA GLN A 26 -9.97 -11.20 25.79
C GLN A 26 -11.03 -11.40 24.69
N GLU A 27 -11.75 -10.34 24.29
CA GLU A 27 -12.78 -10.43 23.25
C GLU A 27 -12.20 -10.88 21.91
N ILE A 28 -11.00 -10.38 21.58
CA ILE A 28 -10.25 -10.78 20.39
C ILE A 28 -9.90 -12.28 20.45
N SER A 29 -9.42 -12.74 21.61
CA SER A 29 -9.05 -14.15 21.84
C SER A 29 -10.25 -15.08 21.67
N GLU A 30 -11.38 -14.74 22.31
CA GLU A 30 -12.63 -15.49 22.21
C GLU A 30 -13.15 -15.52 20.77
N GLU A 31 -13.12 -14.41 20.04
CA GLU A 31 -13.60 -14.35 18.66
C GLU A 31 -12.70 -15.14 17.69
N ILE A 32 -11.37 -15.08 17.85
CA ILE A 32 -10.43 -15.91 17.07
C ILE A 32 -10.68 -17.40 17.34
N LEU A 33 -10.85 -17.78 18.61
CA LEU A 33 -11.11 -19.17 19.00
C LEU A 33 -12.46 -19.66 18.45
N ARG A 34 -13.52 -18.85 18.57
CA ARG A 34 -14.85 -19.15 18.04
C ARG A 34 -14.82 -19.39 16.53
N ARG A 35 -14.09 -18.55 15.79
CA ARG A 35 -13.86 -18.72 14.34
C ARG A 35 -13.08 -19.98 14.01
N LEU A 36 -12.11 -20.35 14.84
CA LEU A 36 -11.34 -21.58 14.64
C LEU A 36 -12.19 -22.84 14.91
N ILE A 37 -13.04 -22.83 15.94
CA ILE A 37 -14.02 -23.89 16.23
C ILE A 37 -14.97 -24.06 15.04
N ARG A 38 -15.61 -22.97 14.59
CA ARG A 38 -16.51 -22.98 13.43
C ARG A 38 -15.82 -23.52 12.17
N ALA A 39 -14.57 -23.16 11.93
CA ALA A 39 -13.80 -23.69 10.81
C ALA A 39 -13.53 -25.20 10.95
N CYS A 40 -13.30 -25.70 12.17
CA CYS A 40 -13.17 -27.14 12.43
C CYS A 40 -14.48 -27.88 12.14
N GLU A 41 -15.60 -27.43 12.72
CA GLU A 41 -16.94 -28.01 12.51
C GLU A 41 -17.33 -28.00 11.03
N LYS A 42 -16.98 -26.93 10.31
CA LYS A 42 -17.24 -26.83 8.87
C LYS A 42 -16.48 -27.90 8.09
N VAL A 43 -15.20 -28.12 8.40
CA VAL A 43 -14.40 -29.14 7.74
C VAL A 43 -14.88 -30.54 8.13
N GLU A 44 -15.18 -30.77 9.41
CA GLU A 44 -15.77 -32.00 9.94
C GLU A 44 -17.03 -32.40 9.15
N SER A 45 -17.97 -31.46 8.96
CA SER A 45 -19.23 -31.72 8.25
C SER A 45 -19.08 -32.15 6.79
N LEU A 46 -17.91 -31.89 6.19
CA LEU A 46 -17.59 -32.21 4.79
C LEU A 46 -16.62 -33.39 4.67
N ALA A 47 -16.05 -33.84 5.79
CA ALA A 47 -15.00 -34.84 5.82
C ALA A 47 -15.58 -36.24 5.99
N SER A 48 -14.85 -37.22 5.44
CA SER A 48 -15.03 -38.64 5.73
C SER A 48 -13.98 -39.10 6.75
N LEU A 49 -14.17 -40.29 7.31
CA LEU A 49 -13.17 -40.92 8.18
C LEU A 49 -11.85 -41.13 7.43
N PRO A 50 -10.68 -40.97 8.09
CA PRO A 50 -10.48 -40.62 9.50
C PRO A 50 -10.48 -39.10 9.79
N PHE A 51 -10.64 -38.25 8.76
CA PHE A 51 -10.52 -36.80 8.93
C PHE A 51 -11.66 -36.21 9.75
N ALA A 52 -12.89 -36.72 9.58
CA ALA A 52 -14.05 -36.28 10.38
C ALA A 52 -13.77 -36.41 11.88
N ASP A 53 -13.33 -37.58 12.36
CA ASP A 53 -13.01 -37.83 13.77
C ASP A 53 -11.90 -36.92 14.30
N ALA A 54 -10.86 -36.68 13.49
CA ALA A 54 -9.76 -35.80 13.86
C ALA A 54 -10.21 -34.33 14.02
N PHE A 55 -11.12 -33.87 13.16
CA PHE A 55 -11.70 -32.52 13.27
C PHE A 55 -12.73 -32.41 14.40
N HIS A 56 -13.52 -33.46 14.63
CA HIS A 56 -14.45 -33.55 15.75
C HIS A 56 -13.72 -33.43 17.08
N SER A 57 -12.72 -34.29 17.32
CA SER A 57 -11.91 -34.28 18.53
C SER A 57 -11.13 -32.97 18.74
N LEU A 58 -10.69 -32.33 17.64
CA LEU A 58 -10.08 -31.01 17.69
C LEU A 58 -11.11 -29.95 18.10
N SER A 59 -12.31 -29.99 17.53
CA SER A 59 -13.40 -29.08 17.87
C SER A 59 -13.77 -29.18 19.36
N GLU A 60 -13.90 -30.40 19.89
CA GLU A 60 -14.13 -30.64 21.32
C GLU A 60 -13.00 -30.05 22.19
N SER A 61 -11.74 -30.28 21.80
CA SER A 61 -10.58 -29.74 22.52
C SER A 61 -10.54 -28.21 22.51
N LEU A 62 -10.92 -27.58 21.40
CA LEU A 62 -11.03 -26.12 21.28
C LEU A 62 -12.22 -25.55 22.05
N GLN A 63 -13.33 -26.28 22.13
CA GLN A 63 -14.48 -25.89 22.96
C GLN A 63 -14.15 -25.97 24.45
N ILE A 64 -13.39 -26.98 24.88
CA ILE A 64 -12.82 -27.05 26.24
C ILE A 64 -11.85 -25.89 26.47
N CYS A 65 -10.98 -25.58 25.49
CA CYS A 65 -10.09 -24.43 25.54
C CYS A 65 -10.85 -23.11 25.75
N MET A 66 -12.02 -22.93 25.13
CA MET A 66 -12.86 -21.75 25.32
C MET A 66 -13.37 -21.62 26.76
N ASN A 67 -13.75 -22.75 27.37
CA ASN A 67 -14.22 -22.79 28.75
C ASN A 67 -13.08 -22.56 29.75
N LEU A 68 -11.88 -23.05 29.44
CA LEU A 68 -10.71 -22.96 30.32
C LEU A 68 -10.06 -21.57 30.33
N ASN A 69 -10.06 -20.85 29.20
CA ASN A 69 -9.23 -19.65 29.02
C ASN A 69 -10.07 -18.38 28.91
N GLN A 70 -10.82 -18.04 29.97
CA GLN A 70 -11.66 -16.84 30.04
C GLN A 70 -10.89 -15.64 30.63
N GLY A 71 -9.71 -15.36 30.07
CA GLY A 71 -8.76 -14.36 30.57
C GLY A 71 -7.85 -14.85 31.72
N ARG A 72 -8.28 -15.87 32.46
CA ARG A 72 -7.47 -16.60 33.46
C ARG A 72 -7.86 -18.07 33.47
N LEU A 73 -7.03 -18.90 34.10
CA LEU A 73 -7.37 -20.29 34.39
C LEU A 73 -8.10 -20.38 35.73
N ASP A 74 -9.15 -21.20 35.79
CA ASP A 74 -9.95 -21.45 36.99
C ASP A 74 -9.69 -22.86 37.54
N ARG A 75 -9.38 -22.96 38.84
CA ARG A 75 -9.00 -24.22 39.49
C ARG A 75 -10.09 -25.28 39.39
N ASP A 76 -11.34 -24.94 39.69
CA ASP A 76 -12.44 -25.91 39.73
C ASP A 76 -12.78 -26.41 38.31
N THR A 77 -12.69 -25.52 37.33
CA THR A 77 -12.84 -25.86 35.91
C THR A 77 -11.70 -26.76 35.43
N LEU A 78 -10.45 -26.50 35.83
CA LEU A 78 -9.31 -27.38 35.52
C LEU A 78 -9.50 -28.78 36.12
N LEU A 79 -9.83 -28.87 37.41
CA LEU A 79 -10.09 -30.15 38.09
C LEU A 79 -11.20 -30.95 37.42
N LYS A 80 -12.29 -30.28 37.01
CA LYS A 80 -13.37 -30.92 36.26
C LYS A 80 -12.85 -31.56 34.96
N HIS A 81 -12.03 -30.83 34.20
CA HIS A 81 -11.51 -31.34 32.92
C HIS A 81 -10.37 -32.35 33.09
N PHE A 82 -9.57 -32.29 34.16
CA PHE A 82 -8.59 -33.33 34.49
C PHE A 82 -9.27 -34.67 34.73
N ASN A 83 -10.36 -34.69 35.50
CA ASN A 83 -11.17 -35.89 35.76
C ASN A 83 -11.91 -36.41 34.52
N GLN A 84 -12.09 -35.56 33.50
CA GLN A 84 -12.79 -35.89 32.26
C GLN A 84 -11.83 -36.11 31.08
N LEU A 85 -10.53 -36.19 31.34
CA LEU A 85 -9.52 -36.37 30.30
C LEU A 85 -9.70 -37.73 29.60
N ARG A 86 -9.82 -37.69 28.27
CA ARG A 86 -10.07 -38.87 27.42
C ARG A 86 -9.02 -38.97 26.31
N PRO A 87 -8.85 -40.15 25.69
CA PRO A 87 -8.05 -40.27 24.47
C PRO A 87 -8.54 -39.31 23.41
N ASN A 88 -7.62 -38.76 22.61
CA ASN A 88 -7.91 -37.77 21.56
C ASN A 88 -8.47 -36.42 22.04
N THR A 89 -8.53 -36.16 23.35
CA THR A 89 -8.83 -34.82 23.88
C THR A 89 -7.55 -34.18 24.38
N VAL A 90 -7.32 -32.91 24.00
CA VAL A 90 -6.19 -32.12 24.47
C VAL A 90 -6.70 -30.92 25.26
N LEU A 91 -6.31 -30.81 26.53
CA LEU A 91 -6.54 -29.61 27.31
C LEU A 91 -5.50 -28.58 26.93
N ILE A 92 -5.95 -27.39 26.53
CA ILE A 92 -5.10 -26.28 26.10
C ILE A 92 -5.19 -25.21 27.17
N CYS A 93 -4.14 -25.03 27.96
CA CYS A 93 -4.07 -24.06 29.05
C CYS A 93 -3.11 -22.94 28.66
N TYR A 94 -3.60 -21.71 28.55
CA TYR A 94 -2.79 -20.52 28.32
C TYR A 94 -2.54 -19.79 29.64
N VAL A 95 -1.27 -19.78 30.07
CA VAL A 95 -0.84 -19.14 31.32
C VAL A 95 -0.37 -17.73 30.97
N VAL A 96 -1.34 -16.82 30.86
CA VAL A 96 -1.19 -15.46 30.31
C VAL A 96 0.01 -14.72 30.91
N GLU A 97 0.07 -14.62 32.24
CA GLU A 97 1.09 -13.84 32.94
C GLU A 97 2.50 -14.46 32.92
N GLN A 98 2.61 -15.76 32.60
CA GLN A 98 3.88 -16.48 32.50
C GLN A 98 4.35 -16.72 31.07
N ASN A 99 3.77 -16.05 30.07
CA ASN A 99 4.18 -16.21 28.67
C ASN A 99 4.29 -17.68 28.20
N ALA A 100 3.43 -18.55 28.73
CA ALA A 100 3.56 -19.98 28.53
C ALA A 100 2.21 -20.63 28.23
N ALA A 101 2.25 -21.75 27.52
CA ALA A 101 1.12 -22.62 27.31
C ALA A 101 1.46 -24.04 27.73
N VAL A 102 0.46 -24.75 28.27
CA VAL A 102 0.54 -26.14 28.69
C VAL A 102 -0.53 -26.93 27.93
N LEU A 103 -0.12 -28.00 27.27
CA LEU A 103 -1.00 -28.97 26.63
C LEU A 103 -1.00 -30.26 27.43
N ILE A 104 -2.17 -30.72 27.85
CA ILE A 104 -2.31 -31.96 28.62
C ILE A 104 -3.15 -32.93 27.80
N ARG A 105 -2.61 -34.11 27.52
CA ARG A 105 -3.26 -35.12 26.69
C ARG A 105 -3.03 -36.52 27.22
N LEU A 106 -4.00 -37.39 27.02
CA LEU A 106 -3.87 -38.82 27.31
C LEU A 106 -3.26 -39.54 26.10
N GLU A 107 -2.28 -40.39 26.35
CA GLU A 107 -1.61 -41.22 25.35
C GLU A 107 -1.63 -42.68 25.79
N ASN A 108 -1.94 -43.57 24.87
CA ASN A 108 -1.89 -45.02 25.09
C ASN A 108 -0.60 -45.55 24.48
N ASN A 109 0.10 -46.42 25.22
CA ASN A 109 1.32 -47.02 24.70
C ASN A 109 0.99 -48.08 23.64
N GLN A 110 1.66 -48.04 22.49
CA GLN A 110 1.40 -48.98 21.40
C GLN A 110 1.88 -50.39 21.81
N GLY A 111 0.95 -51.22 22.31
CA GLY A 111 1.22 -52.62 22.68
C GLY A 111 1.01 -52.98 24.16
N SER A 112 0.59 -52.04 25.01
CA SER A 112 0.17 -52.31 26.40
C SER A 112 -1.09 -51.50 26.74
N ASP A 113 -1.94 -52.01 27.65
CA ASP A 113 -3.10 -51.26 28.18
C ASP A 113 -2.71 -50.12 29.13
N GLU A 114 -1.42 -49.84 29.32
CA GLU A 114 -0.94 -48.73 30.13
C GLU A 114 -1.20 -47.37 29.46
N GLN A 115 -1.91 -46.52 30.19
CA GLN A 115 -2.26 -45.16 29.78
C GLN A 115 -1.39 -44.15 30.53
N PHE A 116 -1.00 -43.10 29.81
CA PHE A 116 -0.09 -42.07 30.31
C PHE A 116 -0.62 -40.69 29.99
N VAL A 117 -0.38 -39.74 30.87
CA VAL A 117 -0.69 -38.34 30.64
C VAL A 117 0.60 -37.64 30.22
N VAL A 118 0.58 -37.07 29.01
CA VAL A 118 1.68 -36.27 28.49
C VAL A 118 1.33 -34.80 28.67
N ILE A 119 2.22 -34.10 29.36
CA ILE A 119 2.14 -32.67 29.63
C ILE A 119 3.24 -32.00 28.82
N GLU A 120 2.87 -31.15 27.87
CA GLU A 120 3.78 -30.42 27.00
C GLU A 120 3.71 -28.93 27.33
N CYS A 121 4.84 -28.22 27.40
CA CYS A 121 4.85 -26.78 27.60
C CYS A 121 5.70 -26.04 26.57
N PHE A 122 5.34 -24.79 26.30
CA PHE A 122 6.10 -23.91 25.42
C PHE A 122 5.83 -22.43 25.67
N GLU A 123 6.80 -21.61 25.32
CA GLU A 123 6.73 -20.15 25.37
C GLU A 123 5.82 -19.59 24.25
N THR A 124 5.06 -18.53 24.54
CA THR A 124 3.96 -18.06 23.67
C THR A 124 4.24 -16.76 22.91
N SER A 125 5.20 -15.97 23.38
CA SER A 125 5.60 -14.69 22.81
C SER A 125 7.11 -14.54 22.99
N PRO A 126 7.86 -14.29 21.91
CA PRO A 126 9.31 -14.13 22.00
C PRO A 126 9.68 -12.76 22.55
N THR A 127 10.91 -12.59 23.03
CA THR A 127 11.41 -11.29 23.47
C THR A 127 11.44 -10.27 22.33
N THR A 128 11.30 -8.99 22.67
CA THR A 128 11.32 -7.86 21.73
C THR A 128 12.60 -7.85 20.91
N GLY A 129 13.74 -8.08 21.55
CA GLY A 129 15.03 -8.20 20.86
C GLY A 129 15.04 -9.32 19.82
N SER A 130 14.46 -10.48 20.13
CA SER A 130 14.37 -11.60 19.19
C SER A 130 13.46 -11.28 18.00
N VAL A 131 12.35 -10.56 18.22
CA VAL A 131 11.45 -10.13 17.14
C VAL A 131 12.15 -9.13 16.22
N LEU A 132 12.79 -8.09 16.77
CA LEU A 132 13.44 -7.05 15.99
C LEU A 132 14.70 -7.54 15.27
N ALA A 133 15.39 -8.55 15.82
CA ALA A 133 16.57 -9.16 15.19
C ALA A 133 16.21 -10.14 14.06
N ALA A 134 14.97 -10.61 13.96
CA ALA A 134 14.57 -11.58 12.96
C ALA A 134 14.32 -10.91 11.60
N ASP A 135 15.05 -11.31 10.55
CA ASP A 135 14.89 -10.76 9.19
C ASP A 135 13.46 -10.88 8.61
N ASN A 136 12.69 -11.88 9.04
CA ASN A 136 11.34 -12.14 8.49
C ASN A 136 10.44 -12.97 9.41
N ALA A 137 10.99 -14.03 10.01
CA ALA A 137 10.26 -14.92 10.92
C ALA A 137 11.24 -15.70 11.80
N LEU A 138 10.86 -15.92 13.04
CA LEU A 138 11.55 -16.80 13.98
C LEU A 138 11.31 -18.26 13.62
N GLU A 139 12.36 -19.08 13.62
CA GLU A 139 12.21 -20.53 13.61
C GLU A 139 12.10 -21.03 15.04
N TRP A 140 11.00 -21.73 15.34
CA TRP A 140 10.68 -22.09 16.71
C TRP A 140 10.11 -23.51 16.78
N ASP A 141 10.61 -24.31 17.71
CA ASP A 141 10.22 -25.70 17.93
C ASP A 141 9.24 -25.84 19.10
N PHE A 142 8.18 -26.61 18.88
CA PHE A 142 7.12 -26.85 19.86
C PHE A 142 6.90 -28.35 20.10
N PRO A 143 6.71 -28.81 21.35
CA PRO A 143 6.84 -28.03 22.59
C PRO A 143 8.30 -27.75 22.93
N GLY A 144 8.55 -26.88 23.91
CA GLY A 144 9.87 -26.69 24.48
C GLY A 144 10.27 -27.91 25.32
N ARG A 145 9.42 -28.30 26.27
CA ARG A 145 9.62 -29.45 27.16
C ARG A 145 8.35 -30.29 27.23
N ALA A 146 8.52 -31.59 27.51
CA ALA A 146 7.41 -32.51 27.70
C ALA A 146 7.75 -33.51 28.80
N VAL A 147 6.74 -33.85 29.59
CA VAL A 147 6.81 -34.81 30.70
C VAL A 147 5.69 -35.81 30.54
N ARG A 148 5.93 -37.04 31.00
CA ARG A 148 4.97 -38.14 31.00
C ARG A 148 4.76 -38.62 32.44
N LEU A 149 3.49 -38.78 32.80
CA LEU A 149 3.05 -39.36 34.06
C LEU A 149 2.23 -40.61 33.77
N SER A 150 2.27 -41.61 34.64
CA SER A 150 1.26 -42.68 34.61
C SER A 150 -0.12 -42.10 34.90
N LEU A 151 -1.18 -42.75 34.41
CA LEU A 151 -2.55 -42.32 34.72
C LEU A 151 -2.83 -42.36 36.23
N SER A 152 -2.24 -43.29 36.97
CA SER A 152 -2.36 -43.37 38.44
C SER A 152 -1.73 -42.18 39.16
N GLU A 153 -0.54 -41.75 38.76
CA GLU A 153 0.13 -40.58 39.34
C GLU A 153 -0.66 -39.31 39.03
N PHE A 154 -1.12 -39.14 37.79
CA PHE A 154 -1.91 -37.98 37.40
C PHE A 154 -3.28 -37.94 38.09
N ASN A 155 -3.88 -39.10 38.42
CA ASN A 155 -5.16 -39.18 39.11
C ASN A 155 -5.05 -39.02 40.64
N ASP A 156 -3.85 -38.80 41.18
CA ASP A 156 -3.71 -38.40 42.59
C ASP A 156 -4.42 -37.05 42.83
N GLU A 157 -5.42 -37.06 43.71
CA GLU A 157 -6.26 -35.88 43.98
C GLU A 157 -5.45 -34.69 44.52
N ASN A 158 -4.39 -34.95 45.29
CA ASN A 158 -3.54 -33.90 45.83
C ASN A 158 -2.68 -33.29 44.71
N LEU A 159 -2.15 -34.10 43.80
CA LEU A 159 -1.41 -33.62 42.64
C LEU A 159 -2.29 -32.77 41.73
N GLN A 160 -3.48 -33.25 41.35
CA GLN A 160 -4.40 -32.48 40.51
C GLN A 160 -4.80 -31.15 41.16
N LYS A 161 -5.05 -31.16 42.47
CA LYS A 161 -5.36 -29.94 43.23
C LYS A 161 -4.18 -28.98 43.28
N ALA A 162 -2.97 -29.48 43.51
CA ALA A 162 -1.75 -28.67 43.52
C ALA A 162 -1.49 -28.04 42.14
N VAL A 163 -1.56 -28.83 41.06
CA VAL A 163 -1.34 -28.36 39.68
C VAL A 163 -2.41 -27.36 39.26
N SER A 164 -3.69 -27.61 39.54
CA SER A 164 -4.77 -26.68 39.20
C SER A 164 -4.69 -25.37 39.98
N THR A 165 -4.43 -25.40 41.29
CA THR A 165 -4.18 -24.19 42.09
C THR A 165 -2.95 -23.43 41.61
N PHE A 166 -1.87 -24.15 41.27
CA PHE A 166 -0.66 -23.53 40.74
C PHE A 166 -0.93 -22.82 39.40
N LEU A 167 -1.58 -23.49 38.45
CA LEU A 167 -1.87 -22.91 37.12
C LEU A 167 -2.84 -21.72 37.21
N GLU A 168 -3.84 -21.78 38.08
CA GLU A 168 -4.73 -20.64 38.38
C GLU A 168 -3.92 -19.43 38.85
N ARG A 169 -3.10 -19.61 39.90
CA ARG A 169 -2.26 -18.53 40.44
C ARG A 169 -1.26 -18.01 39.42
N ALA A 170 -0.55 -18.90 38.73
CA ALA A 170 0.41 -18.54 37.69
C ALA A 170 -0.26 -17.76 36.54
N SER A 171 -1.52 -18.03 36.22
CA SER A 171 -2.26 -17.30 35.19
C SER A 171 -2.71 -15.89 35.60
N MET A 172 -2.64 -15.54 36.89
CA MET A 172 -3.08 -14.24 37.43
C MET A 172 -1.95 -13.39 38.02
N GLU A 173 -0.92 -14.03 38.57
CA GLU A 173 0.15 -13.35 39.32
C GLU A 173 1.32 -12.99 38.40
N THR A 174 1.78 -11.74 38.44
CA THR A 174 3.03 -11.32 37.79
C THR A 174 4.19 -11.42 38.77
N ILE A 175 5.31 -12.03 38.35
CA ILE A 175 6.51 -12.15 39.18
C ILE A 175 7.57 -11.17 38.65
N GLN A 176 7.89 -10.15 39.46
CA GLN A 176 8.80 -9.06 39.07
C GLN A 176 10.20 -9.57 38.67
N ASP A 177 10.72 -10.60 39.34
CA ASP A 177 12.05 -11.17 39.05
C ASP A 177 12.14 -11.86 37.69
N LEU A 178 10.99 -12.23 37.11
CA LEU A 178 10.89 -12.86 35.78
C LEU A 178 10.36 -11.90 34.71
N GLN A 179 10.09 -10.66 35.09
CA GLN A 179 9.91 -9.61 34.10
C GLN A 179 11.27 -9.22 33.55
N ALA A 180 11.35 -8.95 32.25
CA ALA A 180 12.54 -8.37 31.65
C ALA A 180 12.97 -7.14 32.46
N GLN A 181 14.26 -6.96 32.71
CA GLN A 181 14.77 -5.83 33.47
C GLN A 181 15.51 -4.84 32.55
N THR A 182 15.36 -3.54 32.82
CA THR A 182 16.13 -2.48 32.17
C THR A 182 16.81 -1.61 33.22
N THR A 183 18.00 -1.08 32.88
CA THR A 183 18.69 -0.14 33.73
C THR A 183 18.30 1.28 33.36
N LYS A 184 17.57 1.98 34.24
CA LYS A 184 17.24 3.41 34.10
C LYS A 184 17.90 4.17 35.24
N ALA A 185 18.70 5.19 34.90
CA ALA A 185 19.42 6.01 35.88
C ALA A 185 20.18 5.18 36.94
N SER A 186 20.87 4.12 36.51
CA SER A 186 21.63 3.19 37.37
C SER A 186 20.81 2.35 38.35
N VAL A 187 19.49 2.26 38.17
CA VAL A 187 18.58 1.38 38.92
C VAL A 187 17.96 0.36 37.98
N SER A 188 17.94 -0.92 38.37
CA SER A 188 17.24 -1.97 37.63
C SER A 188 15.74 -1.85 37.87
N VAL A 189 14.97 -1.72 36.80
CA VAL A 189 13.51 -1.59 36.83
C VAL A 189 12.91 -2.60 35.86
N ALA A 190 11.79 -3.22 36.22
CA ALA A 190 11.06 -4.08 35.30
C ALA A 190 10.68 -3.33 34.01
N GLU A 191 11.13 -3.84 32.88
CA GLU A 191 10.80 -3.40 31.54
C GLU A 191 9.49 -4.06 31.12
N ILE A 192 8.39 -3.44 31.56
CA ILE A 192 7.00 -3.83 31.28
C ILE A 192 6.65 -3.94 29.78
N ARG A 193 7.52 -3.47 28.89
CA ARG A 193 7.30 -3.50 27.43
C ARG A 193 7.78 -4.78 26.78
N ASP A 194 8.58 -5.59 27.48
CA ASP A 194 9.06 -6.87 26.98
C ASP A 194 8.27 -8.06 27.58
N THR A 195 8.54 -9.27 27.12
CA THR A 195 7.85 -10.48 27.57
C THR A 195 8.37 -10.99 28.91
N SER A 196 7.47 -11.57 29.72
CA SER A 196 7.84 -12.36 30.89
C SER A 196 8.64 -13.61 30.48
N ASP A 197 9.61 -13.98 31.31
CA ASP A 197 10.34 -15.25 31.20
C ASP A 197 9.41 -16.42 31.57
N PRO A 198 9.24 -17.44 30.70
CA PRO A 198 8.36 -18.57 30.94
C PRO A 198 8.87 -19.59 31.98
N ALA A 199 10.03 -19.37 32.62
CA ALA A 199 10.72 -20.32 33.50
C ALA A 199 9.85 -20.94 34.61
N ILE A 200 8.85 -20.22 35.15
CA ILE A 200 7.91 -20.79 36.16
C ILE A 200 7.19 -22.02 35.63
N ILE A 201 6.79 -21.97 34.35
CA ILE A 201 6.12 -23.08 33.71
C ILE A 201 7.18 -24.01 33.10
N THR A 202 8.05 -23.50 32.24
CA THR A 202 8.95 -24.33 31.43
C THR A 202 10.06 -25.02 32.21
N GLU A 203 10.51 -24.41 33.30
CA GLU A 203 11.57 -24.94 34.16
C GLU A 203 11.00 -25.48 35.47
N MET A 204 10.40 -24.65 36.32
CA MET A 204 10.02 -25.04 37.68
C MET A 204 8.90 -26.10 37.69
N LEU A 205 7.72 -25.80 37.12
CA LEU A 205 6.59 -26.74 37.09
C LEU A 205 6.99 -28.04 36.38
N MET A 206 7.61 -27.94 35.21
CA MET A 206 8.01 -29.12 34.45
C MET A 206 9.07 -29.97 35.17
N SER A 207 9.99 -29.38 35.93
CA SER A 207 10.98 -30.17 36.69
C SER A 207 10.33 -30.91 37.86
N ILE A 208 9.31 -30.32 38.50
CA ILE A 208 8.52 -30.98 39.55
C ILE A 208 7.75 -32.17 38.95
N LEU A 209 7.07 -31.95 37.82
CA LEU A 209 6.32 -33.01 37.15
C LEU A 209 7.25 -34.13 36.63
N GLU A 210 8.42 -33.76 36.11
CA GLU A 210 9.44 -34.72 35.65
C GLU A 210 9.99 -35.57 36.79
N ALA A 211 10.11 -35.01 38.00
CA ALA A 211 10.52 -35.76 39.19
C ALA A 211 9.44 -36.74 39.69
N ILE A 212 8.16 -36.49 39.37
CA ILE A 212 7.04 -37.38 39.71
C ILE A 212 6.95 -38.53 38.71
N GLY A 213 7.05 -38.24 37.42
CA GLY A 213 7.06 -39.26 36.36
C GLY A 213 8.39 -39.31 35.63
N GLU A 214 8.38 -38.98 34.35
CA GLU A 214 9.58 -39.05 33.51
C GLU A 214 9.60 -38.00 32.38
N PHE A 215 10.79 -37.77 31.83
CA PHE A 215 10.96 -36.96 30.63
C PHE A 215 10.33 -37.63 29.40
N ALA A 216 9.57 -36.86 28.60
CA ALA A 216 8.89 -37.39 27.42
C ALA A 216 9.54 -36.95 26.10
N HIS A 217 9.98 -37.91 25.29
CA HIS A 217 10.42 -37.67 23.91
C HIS A 217 9.22 -37.58 22.96
N VAL A 218 8.76 -36.36 22.71
CA VAL A 218 7.66 -36.09 21.76
C VAL A 218 8.16 -35.51 20.43
N PRO A 219 7.49 -35.79 19.30
CA PRO A 219 7.83 -35.18 18.02
C PRO A 219 7.78 -33.65 18.10
N LYS A 220 8.85 -32.98 17.65
CA LYS A 220 8.92 -31.52 17.62
C LYS A 220 8.22 -30.98 16.37
N LEU A 221 7.44 -29.92 16.57
CA LEU A 221 6.80 -29.15 15.52
C LEU A 221 7.59 -27.86 15.30
N ARG A 222 8.36 -27.79 14.22
CA ARG A 222 9.05 -26.55 13.81
C ARG A 222 8.09 -25.62 13.07
N LYS A 223 7.90 -24.40 13.56
CA LYS A 223 7.10 -23.35 12.90
C LYS A 223 7.93 -22.11 12.63
N ARG A 224 7.60 -21.45 11.52
CA ARG A 224 8.05 -20.07 11.24
C ARG A 224 7.04 -19.10 11.86
N VAL A 225 7.41 -18.47 12.96
CA VAL A 225 6.58 -17.55 13.73
C VAL A 225 6.90 -16.12 13.32
N ARG A 226 5.86 -15.39 12.91
CA ARG A 226 5.94 -13.96 12.65
C ARG A 226 5.26 -13.22 13.79
N ASP A 227 5.94 -12.21 14.27
CA ASP A 227 5.48 -11.25 15.27
C ASP A 227 5.99 -9.87 14.86
N ASP A 228 5.45 -8.84 15.48
CA ASP A 228 5.88 -7.45 15.30
C ASP A 228 5.77 -6.71 16.64
N VAL A 229 6.63 -5.72 16.84
CA VAL A 229 6.62 -4.86 18.02
C VAL A 229 6.48 -3.43 17.51
N ASN A 230 5.23 -2.98 17.37
CA ASN A 230 4.94 -1.66 16.83
C ASN A 230 4.68 -0.68 17.96
N PHE A 231 5.41 0.43 17.98
CA PHE A 231 5.36 1.45 19.02
C PHE A 231 5.32 2.83 18.39
N VAL A 232 4.16 3.50 18.47
CA VAL A 232 3.96 4.84 17.86
C VAL A 232 3.67 5.88 18.95
N THR A 233 2.63 5.65 19.73
CA THR A 233 2.20 6.46 20.88
C THR A 233 1.88 5.49 22.03
N GLY A 234 1.62 5.94 23.26
CA GLY A 234 1.18 5.06 24.37
C GLY A 234 2.27 4.43 25.26
N SER A 235 1.84 3.68 26.28
CA SER A 235 2.70 3.12 27.34
C SER A 235 3.30 1.74 26.98
N LEU A 236 2.54 0.91 26.25
CA LEU A 236 2.89 -0.45 25.84
C LEU A 236 2.75 -0.61 24.32
N PRO A 237 3.71 -1.29 23.65
CA PRO A 237 3.66 -1.52 22.22
C PRO A 237 2.53 -2.46 21.82
N TRP A 238 2.04 -2.31 20.59
CA TRP A 238 1.22 -3.33 19.98
C TRP A 238 2.08 -4.57 19.71
N ARG A 239 1.55 -5.74 20.06
CA ARG A 239 2.16 -7.04 19.76
C ARG A 239 1.12 -8.01 19.26
N ARG A 240 1.57 -9.00 18.48
CA ARG A 240 0.67 -10.04 18.03
C ARG A 240 0.15 -10.85 19.23
N LEU A 241 -1.15 -11.11 19.25
CA LEU A 241 -1.81 -11.90 20.30
C LEU A 241 -1.10 -13.26 20.50
N PRO A 242 -0.47 -13.52 21.67
CA PRO A 242 0.24 -14.77 21.92
C PRO A 242 -0.69 -15.99 21.90
N PHE A 243 -1.93 -15.83 22.38
CA PHE A 243 -2.94 -16.89 22.33
C PHE A 243 -3.20 -17.41 20.91
N TRP A 244 -3.08 -16.57 19.89
CA TRP A 244 -3.17 -17.02 18.49
C TRP A 244 -2.02 -17.95 18.07
N LEU A 245 -0.83 -17.84 18.68
CA LEU A 245 0.22 -18.85 18.51
C LEU A 245 -0.17 -20.15 19.20
N VAL A 246 -0.67 -20.09 20.44
CA VAL A 246 -1.12 -21.27 21.21
C VAL A 246 -2.13 -22.08 20.40
N LEU A 247 -3.20 -21.45 19.90
CA LEU A 247 -4.23 -22.11 19.10
C LEU A 247 -3.66 -22.76 17.83
N ARG A 248 -2.75 -22.07 17.13
CA ARG A 248 -2.11 -22.59 15.92
C ARG A 248 -1.13 -23.74 16.19
N VAL A 249 -0.50 -23.77 17.36
CA VAL A 249 0.39 -24.86 17.77
C VAL A 249 -0.47 -26.05 18.21
N ALA A 250 -1.42 -25.84 19.12
CA ALA A 250 -2.31 -26.87 19.62
C ALA A 250 -3.09 -27.57 18.49
N ALA A 251 -3.73 -26.81 17.59
CA ALA A 251 -4.48 -27.39 16.48
C ALA A 251 -3.60 -28.20 15.52
N GLN A 252 -2.38 -27.73 15.23
CA GLN A 252 -1.46 -28.49 14.37
C GLN A 252 -0.91 -29.73 15.07
N ARG A 253 -0.58 -29.63 16.37
CA ARG A 253 -0.10 -30.78 17.15
C ARG A 253 -1.17 -31.85 17.25
N HIS A 254 -2.40 -31.47 17.58
CA HIS A 254 -3.55 -32.37 17.61
C HIS A 254 -3.70 -33.14 16.30
N LEU A 255 -3.82 -32.43 15.16
CA LEU A 255 -4.02 -33.07 13.86
C LEU A 255 -2.84 -33.97 13.46
N ASN A 256 -1.60 -33.57 13.76
CA ASN A 256 -0.42 -34.39 13.49
C ASN A 256 -0.38 -35.66 14.35
N LEU A 257 -0.82 -35.59 15.61
CA LEU A 257 -0.88 -36.76 16.49
C LEU A 257 -2.00 -37.71 16.06
N SER A 258 -3.16 -37.19 15.68
CA SER A 258 -4.30 -38.01 15.27
C SER A 258 -4.14 -38.64 13.88
N LEU A 259 -3.48 -37.97 12.94
CA LEU A 259 -3.45 -38.36 11.51
C LEU A 259 -2.03 -38.62 10.98
N GLY A 260 -1.00 -38.53 11.82
CA GLY A 260 0.39 -38.65 11.40
C GLY A 260 0.77 -37.59 10.35
N GLU A 261 1.42 -38.03 9.26
CA GLU A 261 1.89 -37.14 8.19
C GLU A 261 0.76 -36.34 7.52
N SER A 262 -0.44 -36.93 7.39
CA SER A 262 -1.62 -36.29 6.79
C SER A 262 -2.15 -35.12 7.64
N GLY A 263 -1.84 -35.10 8.94
CA GLY A 263 -2.26 -34.03 9.85
C GLY A 263 -1.79 -32.64 9.44
N LYS A 264 -0.61 -32.56 8.80
CA LYS A 264 -0.07 -31.29 8.30
C LYS A 264 -0.91 -30.71 7.16
N ALA A 265 -1.41 -31.56 6.26
CA ALA A 265 -2.29 -31.15 5.17
C ALA A 265 -3.65 -30.69 5.72
N CYS A 266 -4.22 -31.43 6.68
CA CYS A 266 -5.46 -31.06 7.38
C CYS A 266 -5.33 -29.72 8.12
N TYR A 267 -4.21 -29.47 8.82
CA TYR A 267 -3.97 -28.18 9.46
C TYR A 267 -3.93 -27.04 8.43
N LYS A 268 -3.28 -27.24 7.28
CA LYS A 268 -3.26 -26.21 6.23
C LYS A 268 -4.66 -25.97 5.67
N LEU A 269 -5.47 -27.01 5.47
CA LEU A 269 -6.86 -26.89 5.05
C LEU A 269 -7.68 -26.10 6.08
N LEU A 270 -7.57 -26.43 7.36
CA LEU A 270 -8.23 -25.70 8.45
C LEU A 270 -7.93 -24.21 8.40
N MET A 271 -6.65 -23.85 8.24
CA MET A 271 -6.24 -22.45 8.15
C MET A 271 -6.80 -21.77 6.90
N VAL A 272 -6.92 -22.47 5.77
CA VAL A 272 -7.53 -21.92 4.56
C VAL A 272 -9.03 -21.66 4.77
N VAL A 273 -9.76 -22.59 5.38
CA VAL A 273 -11.18 -22.41 5.71
C VAL A 273 -11.38 -21.25 6.69
N PHE A 274 -10.58 -21.19 7.76
CA PHE A 274 -10.58 -20.07 8.71
C PHE A 274 -10.41 -18.70 8.02
N PHE A 275 -9.41 -18.57 7.14
CA PHE A 275 -9.17 -17.31 6.42
C PHE A 275 -10.22 -17.05 5.34
N SER A 276 -10.84 -18.08 4.78
CA SER A 276 -11.94 -17.95 3.80
C SER A 276 -13.19 -17.38 4.44
N GLU A 277 -13.59 -17.87 5.63
CA GLU A 277 -14.72 -17.31 6.37
C GLU A 277 -14.42 -15.89 6.86
N LEU A 278 -13.20 -15.64 7.37
CA LEU A 278 -12.78 -14.29 7.75
C LEU A 278 -12.83 -13.30 6.56
N LEU A 279 -12.43 -13.76 5.36
CA LEU A 279 -12.48 -12.94 4.14
C LEU A 279 -13.93 -12.62 3.74
N HIS A 280 -14.81 -13.61 3.85
CA HIS A 280 -16.22 -13.43 3.54
C HIS A 280 -16.86 -12.39 4.47
N ASP A 281 -16.65 -12.51 5.78
CA ASP A 281 -17.15 -11.56 6.78
C ASP A 281 -16.57 -10.15 6.58
N ALA A 282 -15.26 -10.06 6.32
CA ALA A 282 -14.60 -8.79 6.02
C ALA A 282 -15.16 -8.13 4.74
N SER A 283 -15.45 -8.91 3.71
CA SER A 283 -16.04 -8.42 2.45
C SER A 283 -17.50 -7.98 2.65
N ASN A 284 -18.27 -8.70 3.46
CA ASN A 284 -19.64 -8.31 3.84
C ASN A 284 -19.64 -6.96 4.59
N SER A 285 -18.66 -6.74 5.46
CA SER A 285 -18.51 -5.46 6.18
C SER A 285 -18.20 -4.27 5.26
N LEU A 286 -17.70 -4.50 4.03
CA LEU A 286 -17.52 -3.48 3.00
C LEU A 286 -18.82 -3.13 2.25
N GLY A 287 -19.82 -4.02 2.25
CA GLY A 287 -21.05 -3.83 1.48
C GLY A 287 -22.09 -2.92 2.16
N SER A 288 -22.03 -2.76 3.48
CA SER A 288 -22.97 -1.93 4.27
C SER A 288 -22.75 -0.42 4.14
N PHE A 289 -21.85 0.01 3.26
CA PHE A 289 -21.38 1.40 3.08
C PHE A 289 -22.39 2.37 2.43
N GLU A 290 -23.58 1.92 2.03
CA GLU A 290 -24.54 2.76 1.31
C GLU A 290 -25.60 3.47 2.18
N GLN A 291 -25.74 3.16 3.48
CA GLN A 291 -26.91 3.64 4.26
C GLN A 291 -26.65 4.52 5.49
N THR A 292 -25.42 4.65 6.00
CA THR A 292 -25.15 5.49 7.18
C THR A 292 -24.12 6.57 6.88
N GLY A 293 -24.61 7.74 6.49
CA GLY A 293 -23.87 8.98 6.70
C GLY A 293 -23.65 9.18 8.21
N ASP A 294 -22.44 9.58 8.58
CA ASP A 294 -22.13 10.21 9.87
C ASP A 294 -22.08 9.38 11.17
N LEU A 295 -21.47 8.18 11.17
CA LEU A 295 -20.96 7.58 12.41
C LEU A 295 -19.51 7.10 12.24
N ASP A 296 -18.66 7.52 13.19
CA ASP A 296 -17.21 7.30 13.41
C ASP A 296 -16.34 6.68 12.30
N GLY A 297 -15.28 7.41 11.94
CA GLY A 297 -14.25 6.99 10.99
C GLY A 297 -13.45 5.74 11.40
N ASP A 298 -13.40 5.39 12.68
CA ASP A 298 -12.58 4.28 13.20
C ASP A 298 -13.24 2.89 13.04
N SER A 299 -14.53 2.83 12.74
CA SER A 299 -15.25 1.56 12.55
C SER A 299 -15.17 1.02 11.12
N LYS A 300 -14.58 1.78 10.18
CA LYS A 300 -14.59 1.45 8.75
C LYS A 300 -13.42 0.53 8.40
N LEU A 301 -13.74 -0.66 7.91
CA LEU A 301 -12.73 -1.57 7.38
C LEU A 301 -12.16 -1.00 6.07
N ASP A 302 -10.85 -0.76 6.02
CA ASP A 302 -10.17 -0.31 4.81
C ASP A 302 -10.21 -1.42 3.73
N PRO A 303 -10.66 -1.14 2.49
CA PRO A 303 -10.58 -2.09 1.37
C PRO A 303 -9.19 -2.73 1.18
N SER A 304 -8.11 -2.02 1.54
CA SER A 304 -6.74 -2.53 1.50
C SER A 304 -6.51 -3.74 2.44
N LEU A 305 -7.22 -3.79 3.57
CA LEU A 305 -7.16 -4.93 4.50
C LEU A 305 -7.81 -6.17 3.89
N VAL A 306 -8.95 -6.03 3.20
CA VAL A 306 -9.61 -7.14 2.50
C VAL A 306 -8.72 -7.68 1.39
N LEU A 307 -8.07 -6.82 0.61
CA LEU A 307 -7.10 -7.24 -0.41
C LEU A 307 -5.89 -7.96 0.18
N THR A 308 -5.41 -7.51 1.35
CA THR A 308 -4.30 -8.15 2.07
C THR A 308 -4.70 -9.53 2.59
N LEU A 309 -5.88 -9.64 3.18
CA LEU A 309 -6.46 -10.90 3.66
C LEU A 309 -6.68 -11.89 2.49
N ARG A 310 -7.25 -11.43 1.37
CA ARG A 310 -7.37 -12.23 0.13
C ARG A 310 -6.02 -12.75 -0.33
N THR A 311 -5.00 -11.89 -0.37
CA THR A 311 -3.64 -12.28 -0.76
C THR A 311 -3.07 -13.34 0.20
N LYS A 312 -3.34 -13.21 1.51
CA LYS A 312 -2.95 -14.19 2.51
C LYS A 312 -3.65 -15.54 2.30
N LEU A 313 -4.95 -15.53 2.02
CA LEU A 313 -5.72 -16.72 1.69
C LEU A 313 -5.17 -17.43 0.45
N CYS A 314 -4.95 -16.71 -0.66
CA CYS A 314 -4.37 -17.29 -1.87
C CYS A 314 -2.98 -17.91 -1.61
N ARG A 315 -2.11 -17.25 -0.82
CA ARG A 315 -0.81 -17.83 -0.42
C ARG A 315 -0.96 -19.07 0.45
N ARG A 316 -2.00 -19.16 1.29
CA ARG A 316 -2.29 -20.35 2.10
C ARG A 316 -2.81 -21.49 1.23
N MET A 317 -3.65 -21.19 0.24
CA MET A 317 -4.09 -22.16 -0.77
C MET A 317 -2.89 -22.76 -1.52
N ALA A 318 -1.96 -21.95 -1.99
CA ALA A 318 -0.74 -22.44 -2.66
C ALA A 318 0.10 -23.37 -1.75
N LYS A 319 0.16 -23.07 -0.44
CA LYS A 319 0.83 -23.94 0.55
C LYS A 319 0.08 -25.24 0.81
N LEU A 320 -1.25 -25.22 0.73
CA LEU A 320 -2.10 -26.40 0.86
C LEU A 320 -1.91 -27.32 -0.36
N GLU A 321 -1.96 -26.76 -1.57
CA GLU A 321 -1.68 -27.47 -2.82
C GLU A 321 -0.35 -28.21 -2.79
N GLN A 322 0.70 -27.57 -2.25
CA GLN A 322 2.00 -28.21 -2.10
C GLN A 322 1.97 -29.45 -1.18
N GLU A 323 1.23 -29.42 -0.06
CA GLU A 323 1.11 -30.62 0.80
C GLU A 323 0.16 -31.65 0.19
N ARG A 324 -0.90 -31.21 -0.49
CA ARG A 324 -1.83 -32.08 -1.22
C ARG A 324 -1.06 -32.93 -2.24
N ALA A 325 -0.14 -32.33 -2.99
CA ALA A 325 0.70 -33.04 -3.96
C ALA A 325 1.64 -34.08 -3.30
N ASN A 326 2.09 -33.82 -2.08
CA ASN A 326 2.98 -34.71 -1.33
C ASN A 326 2.24 -35.75 -0.48
N LEU A 327 0.91 -35.73 -0.46
CA LEU A 327 0.11 -36.59 0.40
C LEU A 327 0.08 -38.03 -0.12
N VAL A 328 0.51 -38.97 0.71
CA VAL A 328 0.51 -40.41 0.39
C VAL A 328 -0.67 -41.12 1.10
N MET A 329 -0.78 -40.94 2.41
CA MET A 329 -1.81 -41.56 3.24
C MET A 329 -3.16 -40.84 3.11
N TYR A 330 -4.25 -41.62 3.01
CA TYR A 330 -5.64 -41.13 2.90
C TYR A 330 -5.89 -40.15 1.75
N ARG A 331 -5.10 -40.25 0.66
CA ARG A 331 -5.14 -39.30 -0.45
C ARG A 331 -6.52 -39.13 -1.06
N GLU A 332 -7.22 -40.22 -1.39
CA GLU A 332 -8.56 -40.16 -2.00
C GLU A 332 -9.59 -39.46 -1.11
N HIS A 333 -9.56 -39.74 0.20
CA HIS A 333 -10.44 -39.10 1.18
C HIS A 333 -10.13 -37.60 1.26
N PHE A 334 -8.84 -37.23 1.17
CA PHE A 334 -8.43 -35.83 1.21
C PHE A 334 -8.79 -35.09 -0.07
N GLU A 335 -8.66 -35.73 -1.24
CA GLU A 335 -9.08 -35.16 -2.52
C GLU A 335 -10.59 -34.94 -2.57
N SER A 336 -11.38 -35.86 -2.01
CA SER A 336 -12.82 -35.67 -1.85
C SER A 336 -13.12 -34.46 -0.95
N LEU A 337 -12.49 -34.38 0.22
CA LEU A 337 -12.66 -33.26 1.14
C LEU A 337 -12.22 -31.92 0.51
N PHE A 338 -11.10 -31.91 -0.21
CA PHE A 338 -10.62 -30.75 -0.93
C PHE A 338 -11.60 -30.30 -2.02
N SER A 339 -12.15 -31.26 -2.78
CA SER A 339 -13.16 -30.98 -3.82
C SER A 339 -14.45 -30.39 -3.25
N CYS A 340 -14.84 -30.77 -2.03
CA CYS A 340 -15.99 -30.18 -1.33
C CYS A 340 -15.70 -28.77 -0.79
N THR A 341 -14.46 -28.48 -0.39
CA THR A 341 -14.10 -27.21 0.26
C THR A 341 -13.63 -26.14 -0.72
N ALA A 342 -12.97 -26.51 -1.82
CA ALA A 342 -12.43 -25.58 -2.81
C ALA A 342 -13.47 -24.62 -3.43
N PRO A 343 -14.71 -25.04 -3.76
CA PRO A 343 -15.73 -24.13 -4.28
C PRO A 343 -16.06 -23.00 -3.31
N MET A 344 -16.28 -23.33 -2.02
CA MET A 344 -16.56 -22.33 -0.98
C MET A 344 -15.44 -21.28 -0.87
N ILE A 345 -14.19 -21.72 -0.95
CA ILE A 345 -13.04 -20.83 -0.85
C ILE A 345 -12.93 -19.94 -2.09
N THR A 346 -13.20 -20.51 -3.27
CA THR A 346 -13.23 -19.77 -4.54
C THR A 346 -14.32 -18.70 -4.52
N THR A 347 -15.52 -19.04 -4.08
CA THR A 347 -16.64 -18.09 -3.93
C THR A 347 -16.30 -16.96 -2.96
N SER A 348 -15.60 -17.23 -1.85
CA SER A 348 -15.16 -16.16 -0.93
C SER A 348 -14.16 -15.20 -1.59
N ILE A 349 -13.24 -15.72 -2.40
CA ILE A 349 -12.27 -14.90 -3.15
C ILE A 349 -12.97 -14.06 -4.21
N GLU A 350 -13.85 -14.66 -5.01
CA GLU A 350 -14.64 -13.97 -6.04
C GLU A 350 -15.50 -12.87 -5.43
N PHE A 351 -16.23 -13.20 -4.37
CA PHE A 351 -17.03 -12.23 -3.62
C PHE A 351 -16.19 -11.04 -3.14
N SER A 352 -14.99 -11.28 -2.60
CA SER A 352 -14.10 -10.20 -2.19
C SER A 352 -13.63 -9.30 -3.35
N ASN A 353 -13.39 -9.90 -4.53
CA ASN A 353 -13.01 -9.16 -5.73
C ASN A 353 -14.16 -8.28 -6.21
N ASP A 354 -15.38 -8.82 -6.22
CA ASP A 354 -16.58 -8.10 -6.63
C ASP A 354 -16.90 -6.96 -5.66
N SER A 355 -16.85 -7.21 -4.35
CA SER A 355 -17.08 -6.17 -3.32
C SER A 355 -16.10 -4.99 -3.47
N VAL A 356 -14.80 -5.28 -3.55
CA VAL A 356 -13.78 -4.22 -3.70
C VAL A 356 -13.88 -3.56 -5.09
N GLY A 357 -14.15 -4.33 -6.13
CA GLY A 357 -14.33 -3.84 -7.50
C GLY A 357 -15.52 -2.88 -7.63
N ASN A 358 -16.65 -3.21 -7.01
CA ASN A 358 -17.84 -2.38 -6.95
C ASN A 358 -17.56 -1.07 -6.22
N LEU A 359 -16.90 -1.12 -5.06
CA LEU A 359 -16.54 0.06 -4.29
C LEU A 359 -15.56 0.97 -5.07
N TRP A 360 -14.59 0.37 -5.77
CA TRP A 360 -13.66 1.11 -6.63
C TRP A 360 -14.37 1.74 -7.84
N ASN A 361 -15.30 1.03 -8.47
CA ASN A 361 -16.08 1.54 -9.59
C ASN A 361 -16.99 2.69 -9.16
N TYR A 362 -17.63 2.57 -7.99
CA TYR A 362 -18.41 3.65 -7.37
C TYR A 362 -17.53 4.86 -7.07
N PHE A 363 -16.36 4.67 -6.47
CA PHE A 363 -15.41 5.75 -6.20
C PHE A 363 -14.98 6.45 -7.50
N LYS A 364 -14.61 5.69 -8.54
CA LYS A 364 -14.28 6.25 -9.86
C LYS A 364 -15.45 7.03 -10.46
N TRP A 365 -16.68 6.52 -10.38
CA TRP A 365 -17.86 7.20 -10.89
C TRP A 365 -18.14 8.51 -10.14
N LYS A 366 -18.10 8.49 -8.80
CA LYS A 366 -18.33 9.66 -7.94
C LYS A 366 -17.27 10.74 -8.18
N THR A 367 -16.01 10.35 -8.36
CA THR A 367 -14.87 11.25 -8.54
C THR A 367 -14.65 11.64 -10.01
N LYS A 368 -15.40 11.05 -10.95
CA LYS A 368 -15.31 11.41 -12.38
C LYS A 368 -15.77 12.84 -12.57
N ARG A 369 -14.84 13.74 -12.93
CA ARG A 369 -15.14 15.14 -13.27
C ARG A 369 -16.19 15.17 -14.39
N LYS A 370 -17.37 15.70 -14.08
CA LYS A 370 -18.42 15.93 -15.08
C LYS A 370 -18.13 17.25 -15.80
N VAL A 371 -17.54 17.16 -16.99
CA VAL A 371 -17.41 18.31 -17.87
C VAL A 371 -18.71 18.45 -18.64
N HIS A 372 -19.57 19.36 -18.18
CA HIS A 372 -20.80 19.67 -18.89
C HIS A 372 -20.47 20.43 -20.18
N ARG A 373 -21.29 20.25 -21.24
CA ARG A 373 -21.22 21.13 -22.40
C ARG A 373 -21.48 22.56 -21.95
N LEU A 374 -20.64 23.50 -22.39
CA LEU A 374 -20.88 24.92 -22.16
C LEU A 374 -22.27 25.27 -22.73
N PRO A 375 -23.21 25.78 -21.92
CA PRO A 375 -24.52 26.15 -22.44
C PRO A 375 -24.34 27.23 -23.50
N GLN A 376 -25.05 27.11 -24.62
CA GLN A 376 -24.96 28.09 -25.72
C GLN A 376 -25.44 29.49 -25.34
N LYS A 377 -26.14 29.62 -24.20
CA LYS A 377 -26.62 30.88 -23.65
C LYS A 377 -26.35 30.90 -22.14
N ALA A 378 -25.93 32.06 -21.62
CA ALA A 378 -25.85 32.28 -20.19
C ALA A 378 -27.25 32.18 -19.56
N SER A 379 -27.33 31.69 -18.32
CA SER A 379 -28.60 31.65 -17.59
C SER A 379 -29.03 33.06 -17.19
N ASP A 380 -30.32 33.33 -17.01
CA ASP A 380 -30.79 34.65 -16.58
C ASP A 380 -30.19 35.08 -15.22
N LYS A 381 -29.83 34.10 -14.37
CA LYS A 381 -29.13 34.34 -13.10
C LYS A 381 -27.71 34.87 -13.31
N SER A 382 -27.06 34.53 -14.43
CA SER A 382 -25.75 35.05 -14.80
C SER A 382 -25.80 36.52 -15.22
N LEU A 383 -26.99 37.06 -15.51
CA LEU A 383 -27.22 38.49 -15.74
C LEU A 383 -27.47 39.26 -14.42
N GLN A 384 -27.56 38.55 -13.29
CA GLN A 384 -27.82 39.14 -11.97
C GLN A 384 -26.52 39.19 -11.17
N LEU A 385 -26.04 40.40 -10.90
CA LEU A 385 -24.89 40.61 -10.03
C LEU A 385 -25.38 40.84 -8.59
N SER A 386 -25.10 39.91 -7.68
CA SER A 386 -25.44 40.08 -6.27
C SER A 386 -24.39 40.96 -5.58
N LEU A 387 -24.69 42.25 -5.46
CA LEU A 387 -23.84 43.23 -4.78
C LEU A 387 -23.96 43.13 -3.24
N MET A 388 -23.83 41.92 -2.68
CA MET A 388 -24.18 41.65 -1.27
C MET A 388 -23.32 42.42 -0.25
N LYS A 389 -22.15 42.91 -0.66
CA LYS A 389 -21.22 43.67 0.18
C LYS A 389 -21.15 45.15 -0.18
N SER A 390 -21.87 45.59 -1.21
CA SER A 390 -21.77 46.97 -1.72
C SER A 390 -22.75 47.94 -1.08
N GLY A 391 -23.62 47.47 -0.18
CA GLY A 391 -24.63 48.30 0.50
C GLY A 391 -24.03 49.55 1.15
N SER A 392 -23.04 49.37 2.03
CA SER A 392 -22.41 50.49 2.75
C SER A 392 -21.63 51.48 1.86
N TYR A 393 -21.26 51.07 0.64
CA TYR A 393 -20.67 51.95 -0.35
C TYR A 393 -21.76 52.76 -1.08
N LEU A 394 -22.83 52.08 -1.51
CA LEU A 394 -23.99 52.72 -2.17
C LEU A 394 -24.72 53.68 -1.23
N ASP A 395 -24.88 53.31 0.05
CA ASP A 395 -25.47 54.16 1.08
C ASP A 395 -24.64 55.44 1.29
N ARG A 396 -23.31 55.31 1.41
CA ARG A 396 -22.41 56.47 1.49
C ARG A 396 -22.51 57.38 0.26
N LEU A 397 -22.62 56.80 -0.93
CA LEU A 397 -22.70 57.54 -2.18
C LEU A 397 -24.04 58.29 -2.30
N LEU A 398 -25.13 57.67 -1.85
CA LEU A 398 -26.45 58.31 -1.75
C LEU A 398 -26.49 59.40 -0.68
N ASP A 399 -25.87 59.17 0.49
CA ASP A 399 -25.77 60.17 1.56
C ASP A 399 -24.91 61.37 1.14
N SER A 400 -23.86 61.13 0.36
CA SER A 400 -23.02 62.19 -0.21
C SER A 400 -23.77 63.09 -1.21
N HIS A 401 -24.83 62.57 -1.85
CA HIS A 401 -25.72 63.36 -2.73
C HIS A 401 -26.88 64.03 -1.98
N ARG A 402 -27.22 63.58 -0.77
CA ARG A 402 -28.30 64.17 0.05
C ARG A 402 -27.84 65.33 0.93
N SER A 403 -26.53 65.48 1.13
CA SER A 403 -25.96 66.64 1.80
C SER A 403 -25.69 67.75 0.78
N PRO A 404 -26.35 68.93 0.85
CA PRO A 404 -25.94 70.05 0.03
C PRO A 404 -24.56 70.50 0.53
N ILE A 405 -23.53 70.26 -0.27
CA ILE A 405 -22.20 70.84 -0.03
C ILE A 405 -22.40 72.37 -0.04
N PRO A 406 -22.00 73.10 1.02
CA PRO A 406 -21.96 74.55 0.97
C PRO A 406 -20.96 74.94 -0.12
N VAL A 407 -21.43 75.54 -1.21
CA VAL A 407 -20.57 76.13 -2.23
C VAL A 407 -19.87 77.33 -1.59
N THR A 408 -18.72 77.08 -0.97
CA THR A 408 -17.72 78.12 -0.76
C THR A 408 -16.91 78.21 -2.03
N ASN A 409 -17.34 79.13 -2.89
CA ASN A 409 -16.59 79.57 -4.05
C ASN A 409 -15.26 80.17 -3.55
N ASN A 410 -14.13 79.60 -3.98
CA ASN A 410 -12.86 80.27 -4.32
C ASN A 410 -11.65 79.31 -4.24
N GLY A 411 -11.64 78.31 -5.12
CA GLY A 411 -10.43 77.62 -5.53
C GLY A 411 -10.55 77.30 -7.02
N PRO A 412 -9.54 77.57 -7.86
CA PRO A 412 -9.61 77.18 -9.26
C PRO A 412 -9.81 75.68 -9.33
N LEU A 413 -10.69 75.22 -10.21
CA LEU A 413 -10.85 73.82 -10.57
C LEU A 413 -9.51 73.31 -11.09
N LEU A 414 -8.65 72.83 -10.18
CA LEU A 414 -7.55 71.96 -10.53
C LEU A 414 -8.19 70.67 -11.00
N LEU A 415 -8.41 70.59 -12.31
CA LEU A 415 -8.43 69.32 -13.02
C LEU A 415 -7.24 68.51 -12.49
N PRO A 416 -7.44 67.24 -12.09
CA PRO A 416 -6.32 66.38 -11.73
C PRO A 416 -5.28 66.45 -12.85
N ASN A 417 -4.02 66.64 -12.46
CA ASN A 417 -2.92 66.76 -13.40
C ASN A 417 -2.92 65.52 -14.33
N PRO A 418 -2.58 65.60 -15.63
CA PRO A 418 -2.65 64.44 -16.55
C PRO A 418 -1.70 63.27 -16.20
N MET A 419 -1.07 63.31 -15.02
CA MET A 419 -0.04 62.42 -14.52
C MET A 419 -0.43 61.82 -13.17
N ASP A 420 -1.73 61.58 -12.96
CA ASP A 420 -2.18 60.72 -11.88
C ASP A 420 -1.63 59.29 -12.10
N THR A 421 -1.08 58.68 -11.06
CA THR A 421 -0.62 57.27 -11.03
C THR A 421 -1.61 56.30 -11.68
N PRO A 422 -2.93 56.39 -11.41
CA PRO A 422 -3.94 55.57 -12.11
C PRO A 422 -3.94 55.73 -13.63
N VAL A 423 -3.73 56.94 -14.17
CA VAL A 423 -3.74 57.20 -15.62
C VAL A 423 -2.48 56.63 -16.27
N GLN A 424 -1.33 56.71 -15.58
CA GLN A 424 -0.09 56.07 -16.04
C GLN A 424 -0.17 54.55 -15.99
N GLU A 425 -0.79 53.97 -14.96
CA GLU A 425 -1.02 52.53 -14.85
C GLU A 425 -1.97 52.04 -15.95
N VAL A 426 -3.05 52.78 -16.22
CA VAL A 426 -3.96 52.51 -17.34
C VAL A 426 -3.23 52.63 -18.67
N HIS A 427 -2.41 53.65 -18.89
CA HIS A 427 -1.65 53.80 -20.14
C HIS A 427 -0.61 52.68 -20.31
N ALA A 428 0.10 52.29 -19.24
CA ALA A 428 1.07 51.20 -19.27
C ALA A 428 0.39 49.84 -19.52
N PHE A 429 -0.79 49.61 -18.94
CA PHE A 429 -1.62 48.44 -19.21
C PHE A 429 -2.15 48.42 -20.65
N THR A 430 -2.61 49.57 -21.14
CA THR A 430 -3.16 49.72 -22.49
C THR A 430 -2.07 49.48 -23.55
N GLU A 431 -0.85 50.01 -23.35
CA GLU A 431 0.32 49.71 -24.20
C GLU A 431 0.65 48.21 -24.21
N LYS A 432 0.58 47.54 -23.06
CA LYS A 432 0.79 46.08 -22.96
C LYS A 432 -0.26 45.28 -23.75
N ILE A 433 -1.52 45.70 -23.74
CA ILE A 433 -2.58 45.06 -24.53
C ILE A 433 -2.38 45.33 -26.03
N PHE A 434 -2.10 46.58 -26.41
CA PHE A 434 -1.90 46.94 -27.82
C PHE A 434 -0.71 46.22 -28.44
N LEU A 435 0.37 46.00 -27.68
CA LEU A 435 1.52 45.24 -28.17
C LEU A 435 1.13 43.79 -28.51
N LEU A 436 0.37 43.12 -27.64
CA LEU A 436 -0.11 41.75 -27.87
C LEU A 436 -1.06 41.69 -29.08
N THR A 437 -2.06 42.57 -29.15
CA THR A 437 -3.02 42.64 -30.25
C THR A 437 -2.33 42.94 -31.59
N ARG A 438 -1.34 43.84 -31.61
CA ARG A 438 -0.56 44.13 -32.83
C ARG A 438 0.24 42.93 -33.30
N MET A 439 0.71 42.08 -32.37
CA MET A 439 1.45 40.87 -32.70
C MET A 439 0.51 39.75 -33.16
N GLU A 440 -0.66 39.57 -32.53
CA GLU A 440 -1.71 38.67 -33.00
C GLU A 440 -2.13 39.01 -34.44
N GLN A 441 -2.41 40.29 -34.71
CA GLN A 441 -2.82 40.77 -36.04
C GLN A 441 -1.75 40.60 -37.12
N LYS A 442 -0.46 40.67 -36.75
CA LYS A 442 0.63 40.42 -37.70
C LYS A 442 0.65 38.98 -38.20
N PHE A 443 0.06 38.03 -37.47
CA PHE A 443 0.32 36.61 -37.67
C PHE A 443 -0.94 35.72 -37.69
N GLU A 444 -2.12 36.29 -37.90
CA GLU A 444 -3.31 35.50 -38.23
C GLU A 444 -3.04 34.62 -39.46
N LEU A 445 -3.35 33.32 -39.33
CA LEU A 445 -3.19 32.26 -40.34
C LEU A 445 -3.72 32.62 -41.73
N ALA A 446 -4.61 33.61 -41.83
CA ALA A 446 -5.22 34.08 -43.07
C ALA A 446 -4.31 34.97 -43.95
N ASN A 447 -3.25 35.58 -43.41
CA ASN A 447 -2.49 36.64 -44.09
C ASN A 447 -1.11 36.23 -44.65
N LEU A 448 -0.71 34.96 -44.61
CA LEU A 448 0.63 34.52 -45.03
C LEU A 448 0.64 33.38 -46.07
N PRO A 449 1.62 33.35 -47.00
CA PRO A 449 1.58 32.54 -48.22
C PRO A 449 1.59 31.03 -47.98
N ASN A 450 0.72 30.31 -48.70
CA ASN A 450 0.42 28.89 -48.48
C ASN A 450 1.51 27.88 -48.89
N ARG A 451 2.61 28.27 -49.55
CA ARG A 451 3.72 27.37 -49.90
C ARG A 451 5.07 28.10 -49.92
N PHE A 452 6.07 27.54 -49.25
CA PHE A 452 7.46 28.01 -49.28
C PHE A 452 8.21 27.32 -50.43
N ASN A 453 8.98 28.10 -51.19
CA ASN A 453 9.78 27.58 -52.30
C ASN A 453 11.23 27.42 -51.84
N ALA A 454 11.99 26.50 -52.45
CA ALA A 454 13.38 26.23 -52.05
C ALA A 454 14.29 27.49 -52.06
N GLY A 455 14.00 28.48 -52.90
CA GLY A 455 14.79 29.72 -52.99
C GLY A 455 14.60 30.73 -51.86
N ASN A 456 13.46 30.71 -51.14
CA ASN A 456 13.16 31.69 -50.08
C ASN A 456 12.97 31.07 -48.69
N ALA A 457 12.83 29.74 -48.59
CA ALA A 457 12.62 29.03 -47.33
C ALA A 457 13.67 29.36 -46.26
N LYS A 458 14.96 29.43 -46.62
CA LYS A 458 16.03 29.77 -45.68
C LYS A 458 15.87 31.17 -45.10
N SER A 459 15.57 32.16 -45.93
CA SER A 459 15.38 33.54 -45.47
C SER A 459 14.17 33.66 -44.55
N HIS A 460 13.05 33.01 -44.90
CA HIS A 460 11.85 33.01 -44.06
C HIS A 460 12.07 32.27 -42.74
N CYS A 461 12.82 31.17 -42.74
CA CYS A 461 13.22 30.47 -41.51
C CYS A 461 13.93 31.42 -40.53
N PHE A 462 14.89 32.24 -41.03
CA PHE A 462 15.55 33.25 -40.20
C PHE A 462 14.60 34.36 -39.74
N THR A 463 13.69 34.83 -40.60
CA THR A 463 12.69 35.82 -40.20
C THR A 463 11.79 35.31 -39.08
N PHE A 464 11.28 34.08 -39.18
CA PHE A 464 10.45 33.49 -38.14
C PHE A 464 11.25 33.26 -36.85
N ALA A 465 12.49 32.77 -36.95
CA ALA A 465 13.38 32.65 -35.81
C ALA A 465 13.56 34.00 -35.10
N ASN A 466 13.87 35.07 -35.84
CA ASN A 466 14.03 36.40 -35.28
C ASN A 466 12.74 36.91 -34.61
N ASN A 467 11.58 36.65 -35.21
CA ASN A 467 10.28 37.01 -34.62
C ASN A 467 10.02 36.26 -33.31
N ILE A 468 10.37 34.97 -33.20
CA ILE A 468 10.26 34.21 -31.95
C ILE A 468 11.15 34.84 -30.87
N HIS A 469 12.41 35.13 -31.19
CA HIS A 469 13.34 35.75 -30.23
C HIS A 469 12.85 37.14 -29.80
N GLU A 470 12.34 37.94 -30.73
CA GLU A 470 11.82 39.27 -30.42
C GLU A 470 10.56 39.19 -29.56
N THR A 471 9.68 38.21 -29.81
CA THR A 471 8.47 37.98 -29.01
C THR A 471 8.84 37.58 -27.58
N LEU A 472 9.78 36.65 -27.42
CA LEU A 472 10.28 36.24 -26.11
C LEU A 472 10.99 37.39 -25.36
N ARG A 473 11.71 38.25 -26.08
CA ARG A 473 12.44 39.39 -25.51
C ARG A 473 11.51 40.53 -25.08
N GLN A 474 10.58 40.93 -25.94
CA GLN A 474 9.67 42.05 -25.67
C GLN A 474 8.61 41.70 -24.61
N LEU A 475 8.14 40.44 -24.58
CA LEU A 475 7.02 40.01 -23.74
C LEU A 475 7.43 39.13 -22.56
N GLY A 476 8.75 39.01 -22.31
CA GLY A 476 9.37 38.04 -21.39
C GLY A 476 8.58 37.80 -20.10
N GLU A 477 8.76 38.69 -19.12
CA GLU A 477 8.10 38.62 -17.81
C GLU A 477 6.79 39.46 -17.75
N MET A 478 6.44 40.17 -18.82
CA MET A 478 5.36 41.18 -18.81
C MET A 478 3.99 40.62 -18.41
N TYR A 479 3.76 39.33 -18.62
CA TYR A 479 2.49 38.66 -18.33
C TYR A 479 2.63 37.60 -17.23
N ASP A 480 3.73 37.59 -16.47
CA ASP A 480 3.91 36.62 -15.38
C ASP A 480 2.86 36.90 -14.30
N GLY A 481 1.99 35.92 -14.05
CA GLY A 481 0.82 36.05 -13.16
C GLY A 481 -0.54 36.12 -13.86
N ASP A 482 -0.60 36.32 -15.19
CA ASP A 482 -1.84 36.20 -15.97
C ASP A 482 -1.80 34.96 -16.89
N PRO A 483 -2.49 33.87 -16.50
CA PRO A 483 -2.44 32.62 -17.26
C PRO A 483 -3.12 32.72 -18.63
N LEU A 484 -4.06 33.65 -18.85
CA LEU A 484 -4.75 33.82 -20.13
C LEU A 484 -3.81 34.50 -21.14
N LEU A 485 -3.22 35.63 -20.77
CA LEU A 485 -2.29 36.36 -21.64
C LEU A 485 -1.02 35.56 -21.94
N GLN A 486 -0.53 34.80 -20.96
CA GLN A 486 0.57 33.85 -21.18
C GLN A 486 0.19 32.76 -22.19
N SER A 487 -1.03 32.24 -22.11
CA SER A 487 -1.50 31.21 -23.02
C SER A 487 -1.56 31.69 -24.47
N ILE A 488 -1.99 32.94 -24.67
CA ILE A 488 -2.05 33.56 -26.01
C ILE A 488 -0.65 33.88 -26.55
N LYS A 489 0.25 34.37 -25.69
CA LYS A 489 1.68 34.57 -26.05
C LYS A 489 2.30 33.24 -26.52
N LEU A 490 2.13 32.17 -25.75
CA LEU A 490 2.67 30.85 -26.08
C LEU A 490 2.07 30.31 -27.38
N LEU A 491 0.75 30.43 -27.57
CA LEU A 491 0.10 30.03 -28.82
C LEU A 491 0.75 30.73 -30.04
N THR A 492 0.96 32.04 -29.95
CA THR A 492 1.59 32.84 -31.02
C THR A 492 3.04 32.38 -31.28
N ILE A 493 3.80 32.07 -30.23
CA ILE A 493 5.17 31.54 -30.37
C ILE A 493 5.17 30.18 -31.07
N PHE A 494 4.26 29.28 -30.72
CA PHE A 494 4.17 27.95 -31.33
C PHE A 494 3.69 27.99 -32.78
N GLU A 495 2.84 28.94 -33.15
CA GLU A 495 2.49 29.20 -34.55
C GLU A 495 3.72 29.66 -35.35
N LEU A 496 4.52 30.59 -34.81
CA LEU A 496 5.77 31.02 -35.43
C LEU A 496 6.77 29.87 -35.55
N TRP A 497 6.88 29.04 -34.51
CA TRP A 497 7.75 27.87 -34.52
C TRP A 497 7.33 26.86 -35.59
N MET A 498 6.03 26.57 -35.72
CA MET A 498 5.50 25.70 -36.76
C MET A 498 5.89 26.20 -38.16
N ARG A 499 5.72 27.49 -38.45
CA ARG A 499 6.10 28.07 -39.76
C ARG A 499 7.60 28.05 -40.01
N MET A 500 8.39 28.27 -38.96
CA MET A 500 9.84 28.11 -39.01
C MET A 500 10.23 26.66 -39.34
N ASP A 501 9.58 25.67 -38.71
CA ASP A 501 9.81 24.24 -38.95
C ASP A 501 9.42 23.86 -40.39
N GLU A 502 8.30 24.34 -40.92
CA GLU A 502 7.91 24.16 -42.33
C GLU A 502 9.02 24.64 -43.30
N CYS A 503 9.59 25.81 -43.04
CA CYS A 503 10.70 26.34 -43.83
C CYS A 503 12.00 25.53 -43.66
N ALA A 504 12.27 25.06 -42.44
CA ALA A 504 13.43 24.23 -42.12
C ALA A 504 13.36 22.88 -42.84
N LEU A 505 12.18 22.26 -42.91
CA LEU A 505 11.96 21.00 -43.63
C LEU A 505 12.17 21.13 -45.14
N VAL A 506 11.81 22.27 -45.74
CA VAL A 506 12.12 22.55 -47.16
C VAL A 506 13.63 22.70 -47.36
N SER A 507 14.32 23.35 -46.43
CA SER A 507 15.77 23.61 -46.53
C SER A 507 16.63 22.40 -46.17
N CYS A 508 16.13 21.52 -45.30
CA CYS A 508 16.79 20.32 -44.81
C CYS A 508 15.76 19.19 -44.62
N PRO A 509 15.43 18.44 -45.68
CA PRO A 509 14.42 17.37 -45.61
C PRO A 509 14.72 16.28 -44.57
N LEU A 510 16.00 16.04 -44.25
CA LEU A 510 16.45 15.09 -43.23
C LEU A 510 15.83 15.38 -41.86
N LEU A 511 15.57 16.64 -41.53
CA LEU A 511 14.92 17.02 -40.26
C LEU A 511 13.53 16.37 -40.10
N GLY A 512 12.86 16.06 -41.21
CA GLY A 512 11.55 15.39 -41.24
C GLY A 512 11.56 13.98 -40.65
N GLU A 513 12.71 13.32 -40.61
CA GLU A 513 12.84 11.96 -40.07
C GLU A 513 12.95 11.92 -38.54
N TYR A 514 13.11 13.08 -37.88
CA TYR A 514 13.26 13.21 -36.44
C TYR A 514 12.02 13.84 -35.81
N GLN A 515 11.68 13.39 -34.60
CA GLN A 515 10.54 13.92 -33.85
C GLN A 515 10.82 15.36 -33.39
N PRO A 516 9.83 16.28 -33.47
CA PRO A 516 9.89 17.52 -32.73
C PRO A 516 10.04 17.27 -31.23
N VAL A 517 10.73 18.17 -30.53
CA VAL A 517 10.89 18.10 -29.07
C VAL A 517 9.55 18.26 -28.34
N PHE A 518 8.61 18.97 -28.96
CA PHE A 518 7.33 19.32 -28.36
C PHE A 518 6.27 18.26 -28.72
N PRO A 519 5.72 17.53 -27.75
CA PRO A 519 4.55 16.68 -27.98
C PRO A 519 3.28 17.56 -28.09
N PRO A 520 2.28 17.19 -28.91
CA PRO A 520 1.07 17.99 -29.09
C PRO A 520 0.27 18.20 -27.80
N GLU A 521 0.30 17.24 -26.87
CA GLU A 521 -0.39 17.28 -25.57
C GLU A 521 0.21 18.35 -24.63
N LEU A 522 1.44 18.81 -24.88
CA LEU A 522 2.07 19.88 -24.10
C LEU A 522 1.23 21.16 -24.12
N LEU A 523 0.50 21.40 -25.21
CA LEU A 523 -0.28 22.61 -25.42
C LEU A 523 -1.72 22.52 -24.88
N ASP A 524 -2.14 21.37 -24.33
CA ASP A 524 -3.46 21.20 -23.69
C ASP A 524 -3.62 22.03 -22.40
N ALA A 525 -2.50 22.50 -21.85
CA ALA A 525 -2.48 23.35 -20.66
C ALA A 525 -2.82 24.83 -20.94
N LEU A 526 -2.89 25.25 -22.21
CA LEU A 526 -3.18 26.63 -22.59
C LEU A 526 -4.63 27.02 -22.26
N GLN A 527 -4.81 28.12 -21.54
CA GLN A 527 -6.11 28.67 -21.17
C GLN A 527 -6.61 29.63 -22.26
N LEU A 528 -7.29 29.09 -23.26
CA LEU A 528 -7.80 29.85 -24.41
C LEU A 528 -9.32 29.98 -24.33
N PRO A 529 -9.88 31.15 -23.95
CA PRO A 529 -11.32 31.30 -23.74
C PRO A 529 -12.11 31.48 -25.03
N SER A 530 -11.44 31.79 -26.15
CA SER A 530 -12.07 32.08 -27.44
C SER A 530 -12.02 30.86 -28.38
N LEU A 531 -13.11 30.62 -29.13
CA LEU A 531 -13.15 29.58 -30.16
C LEU A 531 -12.08 29.79 -31.26
N PRO A 532 -11.83 31.01 -31.76
CA PRO A 532 -10.75 31.26 -32.72
C PRO A 532 -9.37 30.80 -32.22
N ASP A 533 -9.05 31.06 -30.95
CA ASP A 533 -7.76 30.65 -30.38
C ASP A 533 -7.67 29.13 -30.21
N MET A 534 -8.77 28.47 -29.85
CA MET A 534 -8.82 27.00 -29.83
C MET A 534 -8.62 26.39 -31.23
N GLN A 535 -9.17 27.02 -32.28
CA GLN A 535 -8.96 26.58 -33.66
C GLN A 535 -7.51 26.76 -34.10
N ARG A 536 -6.89 27.90 -33.75
CA ARG A 536 -5.45 28.17 -33.95
C ARG A 536 -4.59 27.10 -33.29
N LEU A 537 -4.88 26.78 -32.02
CA LEU A 537 -4.19 25.72 -31.29
C LEU A 537 -4.33 24.36 -31.98
N LEU A 538 -5.53 23.99 -32.42
CA LEU A 538 -5.77 22.72 -33.11
C LEU A 538 -4.92 22.56 -34.37
N VAL A 539 -4.68 23.65 -35.12
CA VAL A 539 -3.78 23.63 -36.30
C VAL A 539 -2.36 23.25 -35.89
N VAL A 540 -1.83 23.88 -34.85
CA VAL A 540 -0.48 23.60 -34.32
C VAL A 540 -0.37 22.16 -33.80
N GLN A 541 -1.35 21.70 -33.01
CA GLN A 541 -1.36 20.34 -32.47
C GLN A 541 -1.44 19.29 -33.59
N THR A 542 -2.26 19.53 -34.61
CA THR A 542 -2.37 18.65 -35.78
C THR A 542 -1.05 18.59 -36.55
N TYR A 543 -0.36 19.72 -36.69
CA TYR A 543 0.97 19.77 -37.31
C TYR A 543 1.99 18.92 -36.53
N LEU A 544 2.09 19.13 -35.22
CA LEU A 544 3.00 18.39 -34.35
C LEU A 544 2.70 16.88 -34.37
N ALA A 545 1.43 16.49 -34.24
CA ALA A 545 1.01 15.08 -34.29
C ALA A 545 1.42 14.43 -35.62
N ASN A 546 1.21 15.13 -36.75
CA ASN A 546 1.62 14.64 -38.07
C ASN A 546 3.15 14.52 -38.20
N ARG A 547 3.92 15.43 -37.60
CA ARG A 547 5.40 15.35 -37.56
C ARG A 547 5.88 14.16 -36.75
N HIS A 548 5.30 13.93 -35.57
CA HIS A 548 5.60 12.77 -34.72
C HIS A 548 5.27 11.45 -35.42
N ALA A 549 4.12 11.36 -36.08
CA ALA A 549 3.68 10.15 -36.79
C ALA A 549 4.58 9.80 -37.99
N LYS A 550 5.24 10.79 -38.61
CA LYS A 550 6.13 10.59 -39.78
C LYS A 550 7.60 10.37 -39.40
N ALA A 551 7.98 10.69 -38.17
CA ALA A 551 9.36 10.56 -37.73
C ALA A 551 9.74 9.09 -37.48
N ARG A 552 10.99 8.76 -37.79
CA ARG A 552 11.58 7.41 -37.63
C ARG A 552 12.51 7.33 -36.42
N HIS A 553 13.06 8.47 -36.02
CA HIS A 553 14.00 8.61 -34.92
C HIS A 553 13.43 9.56 -33.86
N GLY A 554 13.99 9.52 -32.65
CA GLY A 554 13.67 10.46 -31.58
C GLY A 554 14.01 11.91 -31.94
N HIS A 555 13.99 12.82 -30.98
CA HIS A 555 14.27 14.23 -31.25
C HIS A 555 15.75 14.50 -31.52
N ILE A 556 16.05 15.61 -32.23
CA ILE A 556 17.42 15.97 -32.67
C ILE A 556 18.43 16.17 -31.53
N PHE A 557 17.97 16.39 -30.29
CA PHE A 557 18.80 16.53 -29.09
C PHE A 557 19.01 15.21 -28.31
N SER A 558 18.62 14.07 -28.86
CA SER A 558 18.80 12.76 -28.21
C SER A 558 20.30 12.36 -28.17
N ALA A 559 20.63 11.38 -27.33
CA ALA A 559 22.01 10.92 -27.12
C ALA A 559 22.75 10.61 -28.44
N HIS A 560 24.06 10.86 -28.45
CA HIS A 560 24.90 10.72 -29.65
C HIS A 560 25.13 9.25 -30.02
N ASP A 561 24.23 8.70 -30.83
CA ASP A 561 24.38 7.40 -31.48
C ASP A 561 24.59 7.55 -33.00
N GLN A 562 24.72 6.42 -33.71
CA GLN A 562 24.92 6.42 -35.16
C GLN A 562 23.72 6.97 -35.95
N ASP A 563 22.55 6.99 -35.34
CA ASP A 563 21.28 7.45 -35.92
C ASP A 563 20.94 8.89 -35.51
N SER A 564 21.79 9.53 -34.71
CA SER A 564 21.63 10.93 -34.33
C SER A 564 21.68 11.87 -35.53
N PHE A 565 20.89 12.94 -35.47
CA PHE A 565 20.73 13.91 -36.56
C PHE A 565 22.08 14.47 -37.02
N ALA A 566 22.97 14.82 -36.09
CA ALA A 566 24.29 15.37 -36.40
C ALA A 566 25.15 14.40 -37.22
N VAL A 567 25.11 13.10 -36.90
CA VAL A 567 25.86 12.07 -37.62
C VAL A 567 25.29 11.85 -39.01
N GLN A 568 23.96 11.73 -39.14
CA GLN A 568 23.30 11.54 -40.43
C GLN A 568 23.47 12.76 -41.34
N TYR A 569 23.38 13.97 -40.79
CA TYR A 569 23.64 15.20 -41.53
C TYR A 569 25.09 15.29 -42.01
N ALA A 570 26.07 14.97 -41.15
CA ALA A 570 27.49 14.96 -41.51
C ALA A 570 27.82 13.92 -42.59
N LYS A 571 27.14 12.76 -42.60
CA LYS A 571 27.24 11.75 -43.66
C LYS A 571 26.71 12.24 -45.02
N GLN A 572 25.81 13.22 -45.05
CA GLN A 572 25.25 13.76 -46.29
C GLN A 572 25.97 15.04 -46.76
N SER A 573 26.61 15.78 -45.86
CA SER A 573 27.29 17.04 -46.17
C SER A 573 28.70 16.85 -46.74
N GLU A 574 28.90 17.22 -48.01
CA GLU A 574 30.21 17.17 -48.68
C GLU A 574 31.28 18.04 -47.99
N GLN A 575 30.89 19.20 -47.47
CA GLN A 575 31.80 20.08 -46.71
C GLN A 575 32.30 19.40 -45.43
N MET A 576 31.40 18.72 -44.70
CA MET A 576 31.76 18.02 -43.47
C MET A 576 32.60 16.77 -43.77
N LYS A 577 32.30 16.02 -44.83
CA LYS A 577 33.15 14.91 -45.31
C LYS A 577 34.57 15.39 -45.64
N ALA A 578 34.70 16.50 -46.36
CA ALA A 578 36.01 17.07 -46.68
C ALA A 578 36.77 17.49 -45.42
N ARG A 579 36.09 18.10 -44.46
CA ARG A 579 36.68 18.49 -43.17
C ARG A 579 37.11 17.28 -42.34
N LEU A 580 36.32 16.21 -42.31
CA LEU A 580 36.66 14.96 -41.64
C LEU A 580 37.91 14.32 -42.26
N LYS A 581 37.99 14.24 -43.59
CA LYS A 581 39.19 13.76 -44.30
C LYS A 581 40.44 14.58 -43.94
N PHE A 582 40.30 15.91 -43.85
CA PHE A 582 41.39 16.79 -43.43
C PHE A 582 41.85 16.51 -41.99
N ILE A 583 40.91 16.35 -41.05
CA ILE A 583 41.19 16.04 -39.65
C ILE A 583 41.89 14.69 -39.51
N LEU A 584 41.39 13.65 -40.20
CA LEU A 584 42.00 12.31 -40.17
C LEU A 584 43.43 12.33 -40.74
N LYS A 585 43.65 13.00 -41.88
CA LYS A 585 44.99 13.14 -42.46
C LYS A 585 45.98 13.83 -41.51
N ARG A 586 45.53 14.86 -40.79
CA ARG A 586 46.36 15.57 -39.80
C ARG A 586 46.61 14.70 -38.57
N SER A 587 45.59 14.01 -38.06
CA SER A 587 45.71 13.08 -36.94
C SER A 587 46.66 11.93 -37.25
N ASP A 588 46.61 11.34 -38.45
CA ASP A 588 47.56 10.32 -38.88
C ASP A 588 48.98 10.87 -38.99
N ALA A 589 49.16 12.08 -39.52
CA ALA A 589 50.47 12.74 -39.58
C ALA A 589 51.05 12.98 -38.17
N ASP A 590 50.24 13.50 -37.25
CA ASP A 590 50.63 13.74 -35.85
C ASP A 590 50.95 12.43 -35.12
N ARG A 591 50.15 11.38 -35.34
CA ARG A 591 50.43 10.04 -34.80
C ARG A 591 51.76 9.51 -35.33
N THR A 592 52.00 9.61 -36.63
CA THR A 592 53.25 9.13 -37.26
C THR A 592 54.46 9.90 -36.73
N ALA A 593 54.34 11.21 -36.52
CA ALA A 593 55.37 12.04 -35.92
C ALA A 593 55.66 11.62 -34.46
N LYS A 594 54.61 11.40 -33.66
CA LYS A 594 54.73 10.90 -32.27
C LYS A 594 55.34 9.50 -32.20
N THR A 595 55.00 8.59 -33.11
CA THR A 595 55.59 7.25 -33.18
C THR A 595 57.09 7.33 -33.49
N LYS A 596 57.49 8.18 -34.46
CA LYS A 596 58.92 8.43 -34.75
C LYS A 596 59.66 9.06 -33.56
N GLU A 597 59.04 10.04 -32.88
CA GLU A 597 59.59 10.64 -31.64
C GLU A 597 59.82 9.55 -30.58
N TRP A 598 58.83 8.69 -30.36
CA TRP A 598 58.92 7.59 -29.39
C TRP A 598 60.01 6.58 -29.73
N GLU A 599 60.12 6.16 -30.99
CA GLU A 599 61.19 5.25 -31.45
C GLU A 599 62.58 5.87 -31.30
N SER A 600 62.72 7.18 -31.56
CA SER A 600 64.00 7.88 -31.40
C SER A 600 64.47 8.02 -29.94
N LYS A 601 63.53 8.04 -28.99
CA LYS A 601 63.82 8.08 -27.54
C LYS A 601 64.04 6.69 -26.91
N LYS A 602 63.85 5.63 -27.70
CA LYS A 602 64.00 4.24 -27.28
C LYS A 602 65.36 3.64 -27.66
N ARG A 603 66.09 4.28 -28.58
CA ARG A 603 67.54 4.10 -28.78
C ARG A 603 68.28 5.04 -27.84
#